data_AF-A0A0G4ENB4-F1
#
_entry.id   AF-A0A0G4ENB4-F1
#
_cell.length_a   1.000
_cell.length_b   1.000
_cell.length_c   1.000
_cell.angle_alpha   90.00
_cell.angle_beta   90.00
_cell.angle_gamma   90.00
#
_symmetry.space_group_name_H-M   'P 1'
#
loop_
_entity.id
_entity.type
_entity.pdbx_description
1 polymer ?
#
loop_
_entity_poly.entity_id
_entity_poly.type
_entity_poly.pdbx_seq_one_letter_code
_entity_poly.pdbx_strand_id
1 'polypeptide(L)'
;MGNVVSTVASAVFQAVPYVLAAVEVAKLPFGGGGGGPVPEAVRRAAKGAAEEMETQAEANRQQNEADLQRRHEQQLFAAQDEGARKALAEEEERKRKFEQDYPRTEYQKQAMEDHPNRAQVMLCGNAGTGKSTLINLLMMVVSHLYALARGGSTVARAAVSALGECTERPTVYTFAEDSPLFHLAIMIDTPGAGTLLVPEDTYPRMIGIRYATIVLLVVAERLRAIDHKIY
;
A
#
# COMPACT_ATOMS: atom_id res chain seq x y z
N MET A 1 21.21 -1.09 -28.34
CA MET A 1 21.91 -2.23 -29.00
C MET A 1 23.40 -1.90 -29.25
N GLY A 2 24.16 -1.50 -28.21
CA GLY A 2 25.51 -0.94 -28.39
C GLY A 2 26.68 -1.70 -27.74
N ASN A 3 26.43 -2.75 -26.95
CA ASN A 3 27.48 -3.33 -26.08
C ASN A 3 28.04 -4.69 -26.53
N VAL A 4 27.46 -5.35 -27.53
CA VAL A 4 27.92 -6.69 -27.95
C VAL A 4 29.18 -6.62 -28.84
N VAL A 5 29.37 -5.53 -29.58
CA VAL A 5 30.50 -5.38 -30.52
C VAL A 5 31.83 -5.11 -29.80
N SER A 6 31.80 -4.48 -28.62
CA SER A 6 33.00 -4.15 -27.84
C SER A 6 33.66 -5.38 -27.21
N THR A 7 32.87 -6.34 -26.73
CA THR A 7 33.40 -7.52 -26.03
C THR A 7 34.09 -8.50 -26.98
N VAL A 8 33.59 -8.65 -28.21
CA VAL A 8 34.20 -9.55 -29.21
C VAL A 8 35.56 -9.01 -29.68
N ALA A 9 35.72 -7.68 -29.81
CA ALA A 9 36.99 -7.08 -30.23
C ALA A 9 38.11 -7.26 -29.19
N SER A 10 37.77 -7.24 -27.88
CA SER A 10 38.75 -7.43 -26.81
C SER A 10 39.27 -8.87 -26.72
N ALA A 11 38.39 -9.86 -26.91
CA ALA A 11 38.78 -11.28 -26.90
C ALA A 11 39.71 -11.64 -28.07
N VAL A 12 39.48 -11.06 -29.26
CA VAL A 12 40.35 -11.29 -30.43
C VAL A 12 41.73 -10.67 -30.21
N PHE A 13 41.82 -9.49 -29.59
CA PHE A 13 43.11 -8.81 -29.35
C PHE A 13 43.98 -9.51 -28.29
N GLN A 14 43.38 -10.13 -27.27
CA GLN A 14 44.13 -10.89 -26.26
C GLN A 14 44.70 -12.22 -26.78
N ALA A 15 44.12 -12.80 -27.85
CA ALA A 15 44.60 -14.04 -28.45
C ALA A 15 45.78 -13.85 -29.43
N VAL A 16 45.99 -12.64 -29.96
CA VAL A 16 47.04 -12.32 -30.95
C VAL A 16 48.47 -12.69 -30.50
N PRO A 17 48.93 -12.38 -29.26
CA PRO A 17 50.29 -12.75 -28.85
C PRO A 17 50.50 -14.27 -28.77
N TYR A 18 49.48 -15.05 -28.45
CA TYR A 18 49.57 -16.52 -28.38
C TYR A 18 49.62 -17.16 -29.77
N VAL A 19 48.88 -16.61 -30.75
CA VAL A 19 48.95 -17.06 -32.14
C VAL A 19 50.31 -16.74 -32.76
N LEU A 20 50.88 -15.57 -32.45
CA LEU A 20 52.23 -15.20 -32.91
C LEU A 20 53.32 -16.09 -32.29
N ALA A 21 53.23 -16.41 -31.00
CA ALA A 21 54.15 -17.35 -30.35
C ALA A 21 54.07 -18.77 -30.95
N ALA A 22 52.87 -19.24 -31.31
CA ALA A 22 52.69 -20.53 -31.97
C ALA A 22 53.27 -20.56 -33.40
N VAL A 23 53.19 -19.44 -34.12
CA VAL A 23 53.74 -19.31 -35.48
C VAL A 23 55.27 -19.20 -35.48
N GLU A 24 55.87 -18.66 -34.43
CA GLU A 24 57.34 -18.54 -34.32
C GLU A 24 58.02 -19.88 -33.98
N VAL A 25 57.34 -20.76 -33.23
CA VAL A 25 57.79 -22.14 -33.00
C VAL A 25 57.74 -22.99 -34.28
N ALA A 26 56.85 -22.66 -35.23
CA ALA A 26 56.70 -23.38 -36.49
C ALA A 26 57.75 -23.03 -37.56
N LYS A 27 58.63 -22.05 -37.33
CA LYS A 27 59.72 -21.66 -38.25
C LYS A 27 61.07 -22.31 -37.97
N LEU A 28 61.16 -23.23 -37.01
CA LEU A 28 62.35 -24.06 -36.88
C LEU A 28 62.42 -25.06 -38.05
N PRO A 29 63.57 -25.17 -38.74
CA PRO A 29 63.70 -26.01 -39.92
C PRO A 29 63.35 -27.46 -39.58
N PHE A 30 62.34 -28.00 -40.28
CA PHE A 30 61.99 -29.42 -40.29
C PHE A 30 63.12 -30.22 -40.93
N GLY A 31 64.16 -30.51 -40.15
CA GLY A 31 65.19 -31.47 -40.46
C GLY A 31 64.96 -32.75 -39.65
N GLY A 32 64.53 -33.81 -40.33
CA GLY A 32 64.85 -35.20 -39.99
C GLY A 32 64.42 -35.75 -38.63
N GLY A 33 63.39 -36.61 -38.66
CA GLY A 33 63.20 -37.79 -37.80
C GLY A 33 64.07 -37.91 -36.54
N GLY A 34 63.52 -37.46 -35.42
CA GLY A 34 64.04 -37.78 -34.09
C GLY A 34 62.97 -37.45 -33.07
N GLY A 35 62.18 -38.45 -32.66
CA GLY A 35 61.24 -38.35 -31.53
C GLY A 35 61.98 -38.26 -30.21
N GLY A 36 62.82 -37.24 -30.04
CA GLY A 36 63.48 -36.94 -28.78
C GLY A 36 62.44 -36.44 -27.77
N PRO A 37 62.50 -36.88 -26.51
CA PRO A 37 61.57 -36.44 -25.49
C PRO A 37 61.60 -34.90 -25.37
N VAL A 38 60.43 -34.27 -25.44
CA VAL A 38 60.25 -32.82 -25.24
C VAL A 38 60.95 -32.43 -23.92
N PRO A 39 61.82 -31.40 -23.93
CA PRO A 39 62.53 -30.97 -22.73
C PRO A 39 61.55 -30.70 -21.58
N GLU A 40 61.83 -31.26 -20.41
CA GLU A 40 60.93 -31.21 -19.25
C GLU A 40 60.56 -29.77 -18.84
N ALA A 41 61.46 -28.81 -19.08
CA ALA A 41 61.22 -27.39 -18.88
C ALA A 41 60.05 -26.84 -19.71
N VAL A 42 59.89 -27.28 -20.97
CA VAL A 42 58.80 -26.84 -21.86
C VAL A 42 57.47 -27.44 -21.40
N ARG A 43 57.47 -28.68 -20.90
CA ARG A 43 56.26 -29.31 -20.32
C ARG A 43 55.82 -28.63 -19.03
N ARG A 44 56.76 -28.19 -18.18
CA ARG A 44 56.45 -27.43 -16.95
C ARG A 44 55.92 -26.02 -17.26
N ALA A 45 56.52 -25.32 -18.22
CA ALA A 45 56.03 -24.00 -18.66
C ALA A 45 54.62 -24.07 -19.28
N ALA A 46 54.36 -25.09 -20.11
CA ALA A 46 53.04 -25.29 -20.70
C ALA A 46 51.96 -25.65 -19.66
N LYS A 47 52.31 -26.43 -18.62
CA LYS A 47 51.40 -26.71 -17.49
C LYS A 47 51.09 -25.46 -16.67
N GLY A 48 52.11 -24.67 -16.32
CA GLY A 48 51.90 -23.42 -15.58
C GLY A 48 51.03 -22.42 -16.33
N ALA A 49 51.27 -22.24 -17.63
CA ALA A 49 50.45 -21.36 -18.46
C ALA A 49 48.98 -21.83 -18.60
N ALA A 50 48.75 -23.16 -18.63
CA ALA A 50 47.42 -23.72 -18.66
C ALA A 50 46.67 -23.52 -17.33
N GLU A 51 47.34 -23.75 -16.19
CA GLU A 51 46.79 -23.53 -14.84
C GLU A 51 46.47 -22.04 -14.58
N GLU A 52 47.34 -21.12 -15.03
CA GLU A 52 47.09 -19.67 -14.95
C GLU A 52 45.90 -19.24 -15.82
N MET A 53 45.78 -19.80 -17.04
CA MET A 53 44.67 -19.51 -17.93
C MET A 53 43.34 -20.05 -17.39
N GLU A 54 43.34 -21.22 -16.75
CA GLU A 54 42.15 -21.80 -16.10
C GLU A 54 41.73 -20.94 -14.90
N THR A 55 42.68 -20.54 -14.05
CA THR A 55 42.42 -19.67 -12.90
C THR A 55 41.85 -18.31 -13.33
N GLN A 56 42.41 -17.71 -14.39
CA GLN A 56 41.90 -16.45 -14.95
C GLN A 56 40.51 -16.60 -15.58
N ALA A 57 40.26 -17.73 -16.25
CA ALA A 57 38.95 -18.02 -16.84
C ALA A 57 37.87 -18.22 -15.77
N GLU A 58 38.18 -18.89 -14.67
CA GLU A 58 37.28 -19.05 -13.52
C GLU A 58 36.98 -17.71 -12.84
N ALA A 59 38.00 -16.89 -12.57
CA ALA A 59 37.82 -15.55 -12.01
C ALA A 59 36.93 -14.67 -12.89
N ASN A 60 37.12 -14.71 -14.21
CA ASN A 60 36.27 -13.97 -15.15
C ASN A 60 34.83 -14.50 -15.16
N ARG A 61 34.60 -15.81 -15.04
CA ARG A 61 33.25 -16.39 -14.92
C ARG A 61 32.56 -15.91 -13.65
N GLN A 62 33.25 -15.97 -12.52
CA GLN A 62 32.70 -15.51 -11.23
C GLN A 62 32.36 -14.01 -11.24
N GLN A 63 33.21 -13.18 -11.85
CA GLN A 63 32.93 -11.74 -11.99
C GLN A 63 31.72 -11.49 -12.89
N ASN A 64 31.62 -12.17 -14.03
CA ASN A 64 30.48 -12.03 -14.93
C ASN A 64 29.17 -12.49 -14.29
N GLU A 65 29.19 -13.59 -13.53
CA GLU A 65 28.02 -14.09 -12.80
C GLU A 65 27.59 -13.11 -11.70
N ALA A 66 28.53 -12.58 -10.92
CA ALA A 66 28.24 -11.58 -9.89
C ALA A 66 27.66 -10.28 -10.49
N ASP A 67 28.19 -9.82 -11.63
CA ASP A 67 27.67 -8.64 -12.32
C ASP A 67 26.28 -8.87 -12.91
N LEU A 68 26.01 -10.08 -13.44
CA LEU A 68 24.68 -10.45 -13.91
C LEU A 68 23.66 -10.50 -12.76
N GLN A 69 24.06 -11.05 -11.61
CA GLN A 69 23.21 -11.08 -10.40
C GLN A 69 22.90 -9.67 -9.91
N ARG A 70 23.90 -8.79 -9.79
CA ARG A 70 23.69 -7.39 -9.38
C ARG A 70 22.76 -6.65 -10.34
N ARG A 71 22.91 -6.85 -11.65
CA ARG A 71 22.02 -6.24 -12.64
C ARG A 71 20.59 -6.76 -12.52
N HIS A 72 20.42 -8.05 -12.25
CA HIS A 72 19.10 -8.64 -12.05
C HIS A 72 18.43 -8.11 -10.78
N GLU A 73 19.15 -8.03 -9.67
CA GLU A 73 18.65 -7.45 -8.41
C GLU A 73 18.27 -5.98 -8.57
N GLN A 74 19.10 -5.19 -9.25
CA GLN A 74 18.81 -3.79 -9.56
C GLN A 74 17.55 -3.64 -10.42
N GLN A 75 17.35 -4.53 -11.40
CA GLN A 75 16.14 -4.55 -12.23
C GLN A 75 14.89 -4.92 -11.42
N LEU A 76 14.98 -5.91 -10.53
CA LEU A 76 13.88 -6.30 -9.66
C LEU A 76 13.50 -5.17 -8.70
N PHE A 77 14.49 -4.52 -8.08
CA PHE A 77 14.25 -3.39 -7.19
C PHE A 77 13.60 -2.21 -7.92
N ALA A 78 14.11 -1.86 -9.10
CA ALA A 78 13.53 -0.79 -9.92
C ALA A 78 12.08 -1.11 -10.35
N ALA A 79 11.80 -2.35 -10.72
CA ALA A 79 10.45 -2.78 -11.08
C ALA A 79 9.48 -2.73 -9.88
N GLN A 80 9.95 -3.06 -8.67
CA GLN A 80 9.14 -2.95 -7.45
C GLN A 80 8.85 -1.50 -7.08
N ASP A 81 9.85 -0.61 -7.14
CA ASP A 81 9.65 0.82 -6.86
C ASP A 81 8.70 1.47 -7.89
N GLU A 82 8.87 1.15 -9.17
CA GLU A 82 7.95 1.61 -10.22
C GLU A 82 6.52 1.09 -10.00
N GLY A 83 6.37 -0.19 -9.63
CA GLY A 83 5.08 -0.78 -9.28
C GLY A 83 4.41 -0.09 -8.09
N ALA A 84 5.18 0.18 -7.03
CA ALA A 84 4.68 0.89 -5.84
C ALA A 84 4.24 2.32 -6.15
N ARG A 85 5.02 3.06 -6.96
CA ARG A 85 4.66 4.42 -7.39
C ARG A 85 3.40 4.45 -8.25
N LYS A 86 3.25 3.51 -9.19
CA LYS A 86 2.04 3.40 -10.02
C LYS A 86 0.81 3.09 -9.15
N ALA A 87 0.94 2.12 -8.23
CA ALA A 87 -0.15 1.78 -7.31
C ALA A 87 -0.58 2.98 -6.44
N LEU A 88 0.37 3.76 -5.93
CA LEU A 88 0.08 4.97 -5.16
C LEU A 88 -0.63 6.04 -6.01
N ALA A 89 -0.16 6.30 -7.23
CA ALA A 89 -0.76 7.27 -8.13
C ALA A 89 -2.20 6.87 -8.54
N GLU A 90 -2.44 5.59 -8.80
CA GLU A 90 -3.78 5.07 -9.09
C GLU A 90 -4.71 5.19 -7.88
N GLU A 91 -4.20 4.93 -6.67
CA GLU A 91 -4.97 5.10 -5.43
C GLU A 91 -5.34 6.57 -5.18
N GLU A 92 -4.40 7.49 -5.39
CA GLU A 92 -4.65 8.93 -5.28
C GLU A 92 -5.66 9.44 -6.32
N GLU A 93 -5.56 8.99 -7.57
CA GLU A 93 -6.53 9.35 -8.60
C GLU A 93 -7.92 8.81 -8.27
N ARG A 94 -8.01 7.57 -7.75
CA ARG A 94 -9.25 6.97 -7.27
C ARG A 94 -9.85 7.76 -6.11
N LYS A 95 -9.03 8.17 -5.13
CA LYS A 95 -9.47 9.03 -4.01
C LYS A 95 -9.96 10.37 -4.51
N ARG A 96 -9.26 11.01 -5.45
CA ARG A 96 -9.66 12.30 -6.03
C ARG A 96 -10.99 12.20 -6.78
N LYS A 97 -11.19 11.18 -7.61
CA LYS A 97 -12.47 10.95 -8.30
C LYS A 97 -13.60 10.69 -7.31
N PHE A 98 -13.35 9.89 -6.29
CA PHE A 98 -14.31 9.62 -5.23
C PHE A 98 -14.74 10.89 -4.49
N GLU A 99 -13.78 11.77 -4.14
CA GLU A 99 -14.09 13.04 -3.48
C GLU A 99 -14.82 14.04 -4.39
N GLN A 100 -14.58 13.98 -5.71
CA GLN A 100 -15.34 14.76 -6.69
C GLN A 100 -16.80 14.27 -6.81
N ASP A 101 -17.01 12.95 -6.86
CA ASP A 101 -18.35 12.36 -7.00
C ASP A 101 -19.19 12.54 -5.72
N TYR A 102 -18.53 12.40 -4.57
CA TYR A 102 -19.13 12.50 -3.25
C TYR A 102 -18.44 13.59 -2.44
N PRO A 103 -18.70 14.88 -2.68
CA PRO A 103 -18.06 15.94 -1.91
C PRO A 103 -18.42 15.81 -0.41
N ARG A 104 -17.42 15.96 0.46
CA ARG A 104 -17.65 16.01 1.91
C ARG A 104 -18.52 17.21 2.26
N THR A 105 -19.49 16.98 3.14
CA THR A 105 -20.31 18.05 3.68
C THR A 105 -19.52 18.92 4.67
N GLU A 106 -20.00 20.13 4.96
CA GLU A 106 -19.34 21.03 5.91
C GLU A 106 -19.20 20.42 7.31
N TYR A 107 -20.23 19.72 7.80
CA TYR A 107 -20.16 19.07 9.10
C TYR A 107 -19.10 17.96 9.15
N GLN A 108 -18.86 17.26 8.04
CA GLN A 108 -17.83 16.20 7.97
C GLN A 108 -16.43 16.78 7.98
N LYS A 109 -16.22 17.90 7.26
CA LYS A 109 -14.96 18.64 7.31
C LYS A 109 -14.66 19.09 8.74
N GLN A 110 -15.66 19.71 9.39
CA GLN A 110 -15.57 20.15 10.78
C GLN A 110 -15.29 18.97 11.72
N ALA A 111 -16.02 17.86 11.61
CA ALA A 111 -15.82 16.67 12.45
C ALA A 111 -14.41 16.07 12.29
N MET A 112 -13.84 16.10 11.09
CA MET A 112 -12.48 15.62 10.85
C MET A 112 -11.40 16.58 11.38
N GLU A 113 -11.68 17.88 11.37
CA GLU A 113 -10.80 18.90 11.93
C GLU A 113 -10.82 18.87 13.47
N ASP A 114 -12.00 18.82 14.08
CA ASP A 114 -12.17 18.81 15.53
C ASP A 114 -11.76 17.47 16.17
N HIS A 115 -11.91 16.38 15.42
CA HIS A 115 -11.72 15.02 15.90
C HIS A 115 -10.84 14.20 14.94
N PRO A 116 -9.58 14.62 14.72
CA PRO A 116 -8.68 13.91 13.82
C PRO A 116 -8.43 12.49 14.33
N ASN A 117 -8.31 11.54 13.42
CA ASN A 117 -8.04 10.13 13.69
C ASN A 117 -9.09 9.37 14.53
N ARG A 118 -10.26 9.96 14.79
CA ARG A 118 -11.37 9.25 15.45
C ARG A 118 -12.26 8.56 14.41
N ALA A 119 -12.73 7.36 14.73
CA ALA A 119 -13.70 6.64 13.91
C ALA A 119 -15.05 7.39 13.91
N GLN A 120 -15.63 7.56 12.73
CA GLN A 120 -16.94 8.19 12.57
C GLN A 120 -18.03 7.12 12.58
N VAL A 121 -18.80 7.02 13.66
CA VAL A 121 -19.92 6.08 13.80
C VAL A 121 -21.22 6.82 13.50
N MET A 122 -21.79 6.56 12.33
CA MET A 122 -22.96 7.26 11.84
C MET A 122 -24.22 6.44 12.04
N LEU A 123 -25.24 7.01 12.70
CA LEU A 123 -26.55 6.37 12.83
C LEU A 123 -27.46 6.88 11.72
N CYS A 124 -27.96 5.96 10.89
CA CYS A 124 -28.79 6.25 9.72
C CYS A 124 -30.15 5.56 9.83
N GLY A 125 -31.15 6.07 9.13
CA GLY A 125 -32.48 5.45 9.05
C GLY A 125 -33.60 6.48 9.05
N ASN A 126 -34.82 5.97 8.89
CA ASN A 126 -36.02 6.81 8.76
C ASN A 126 -36.24 7.76 9.94
N ALA A 127 -37.00 8.83 9.71
CA ALA A 127 -37.51 9.66 10.79
C ALA A 127 -38.34 8.81 11.77
N GLY A 128 -38.16 9.06 13.07
CA GLY A 128 -38.90 8.37 14.12
C GLY A 128 -38.43 6.94 14.47
N THR A 129 -37.33 6.43 13.91
CA THR A 129 -36.85 5.06 14.21
C THR A 129 -36.09 4.92 15.54
N GLY A 130 -35.93 6.01 16.31
CA GLY A 130 -35.24 5.98 17.60
C GLY A 130 -33.71 6.13 17.53
N LYS A 131 -33.15 6.71 16.45
CA LYS A 131 -31.71 6.97 16.31
C LYS A 131 -31.12 7.75 17.49
N SER A 132 -31.66 8.92 17.80
CA SER A 132 -31.19 9.76 18.90
C SER A 132 -31.38 9.10 20.27
N THR A 133 -32.44 8.30 20.43
CA THR A 133 -32.65 7.46 21.61
C THR A 133 -31.58 6.40 21.75
N LEU A 134 -31.19 5.74 20.66
CA LEU A 134 -30.13 4.74 20.65
C LEU A 134 -28.76 5.36 20.95
N ILE A 135 -28.44 6.53 20.39
CA ILE A 135 -27.20 7.27 20.72
C ILE A 135 -27.14 7.56 22.20
N ASN A 136 -28.23 8.11 22.76
CA ASN A 136 -28.29 8.38 24.20
C ASN A 136 -28.08 7.13 25.04
N LEU A 137 -28.72 6.02 24.67
CA LEU A 137 -28.55 4.76 25.36
C LEU A 137 -27.09 4.28 25.28
N LEU A 138 -26.47 4.31 24.10
CA LEU A 138 -25.07 3.89 23.92
C LEU A 138 -24.11 4.77 24.72
N MET A 139 -24.27 6.10 24.65
CA MET A 139 -23.51 7.07 25.43
C MET A 139 -23.65 6.78 26.92
N MET A 140 -24.88 6.59 27.40
CA MET A 140 -25.16 6.29 28.80
C MET A 140 -24.56 4.96 29.23
N VAL A 141 -24.73 3.88 28.45
CA VAL A 141 -24.20 2.56 28.82
C VAL A 141 -22.68 2.59 28.88
N VAL A 142 -22.02 3.17 27.87
CA VAL A 142 -20.55 3.29 27.86
C VAL A 142 -20.07 4.14 29.04
N SER A 143 -20.69 5.29 29.27
CA SER A 143 -20.31 6.15 30.38
C SER A 143 -20.63 5.54 31.73
N HIS A 144 -21.76 4.83 31.91
CA HIS A 144 -22.12 4.19 33.18
C HIS A 144 -21.21 2.99 33.48
N LEU A 145 -20.93 2.13 32.50
CA LEU A 145 -19.99 1.02 32.67
C LEU A 145 -18.62 1.53 33.11
N TYR A 146 -18.20 2.69 32.59
CA TYR A 146 -16.94 3.30 32.96
C TYR A 146 -16.98 4.06 34.29
N ALA A 147 -18.06 4.81 34.54
CA ALA A 147 -18.31 5.54 35.78
C ALA A 147 -18.39 4.61 36.98
N LEU A 148 -19.03 3.44 36.86
CA LEU A 148 -19.05 2.42 37.91
C LEU A 148 -17.64 1.91 38.26
N ALA A 149 -16.71 1.95 37.29
CA ALA A 149 -15.32 1.58 37.52
C ALA A 149 -14.48 2.69 38.20
N ARG A 150 -14.93 3.97 38.18
CA ARG A 150 -14.09 5.12 38.60
C ARG A 150 -14.78 6.20 39.46
N GLY A 151 -16.08 6.11 39.74
CA GLY A 151 -16.82 7.03 40.62
C GLY A 151 -17.22 8.39 40.02
N GLY A 152 -17.18 8.59 38.69
CA GLY A 152 -17.54 9.85 38.01
C GLY A 152 -19.03 9.95 37.59
N SER A 153 -19.57 11.16 37.38
CA SER A 153 -21.01 11.40 37.17
C SER A 153 -21.37 12.46 36.11
N THR A 154 -20.80 12.41 34.90
CA THR A 154 -21.27 13.27 33.80
C THR A 154 -21.34 12.52 32.47
N VAL A 155 -22.51 12.59 31.81
CA VAL A 155 -22.76 11.98 30.49
C VAL A 155 -23.39 13.05 29.59
N ALA A 156 -22.79 13.31 28.43
CA ALA A 156 -23.39 14.14 27.39
C ALA A 156 -24.67 13.47 26.84
N ARG A 157 -25.74 14.25 26.61
CA ARG A 157 -27.03 13.75 26.13
C ARG A 157 -27.41 14.36 24.79
N ALA A 158 -27.78 13.53 23.83
CA ALA A 158 -28.46 13.90 22.60
C ALA A 158 -29.88 14.41 22.89
N ALA A 159 -30.35 15.36 22.09
CA ALA A 159 -31.71 15.85 22.17
C ALA A 159 -32.69 14.75 21.75
N VAL A 160 -33.73 14.52 22.54
CA VAL A 160 -34.86 13.62 22.20
C VAL A 160 -36.11 14.45 22.28
N SER A 161 -36.85 14.58 21.19
CA SER A 161 -38.21 15.14 21.21
C SER A 161 -39.20 14.06 20.78
N ALA A 162 -40.33 14.01 21.48
CA ALA A 162 -41.42 13.08 21.19
C ALA A 162 -42.41 13.62 20.13
N LEU A 163 -42.26 14.88 19.70
CA LEU A 163 -43.31 15.65 19.02
C LEU A 163 -42.90 16.24 17.64
N GLY A 164 -41.72 15.92 17.09
CA GLY A 164 -41.30 16.41 15.77
C GLY A 164 -40.00 15.80 15.23
N GLU A 165 -39.63 16.15 13.99
CA GLU A 165 -38.31 15.86 13.42
C GLU A 165 -37.23 16.51 14.31
N CYS A 166 -36.51 15.71 15.09
CA CYS A 166 -35.60 16.23 16.13
C CYS A 166 -34.26 16.71 15.55
N THR A 167 -33.84 16.06 14.46
CA THR A 167 -32.50 16.21 13.90
C THR A 167 -32.66 16.68 12.46
N GLU A 168 -32.58 17.99 12.23
CA GLU A 168 -32.61 18.59 10.89
C GLU A 168 -31.22 18.60 10.24
N ARG A 169 -30.18 18.58 11.06
CA ARG A 169 -28.77 18.58 10.64
C ARG A 169 -28.00 17.49 11.38
N PRO A 170 -27.01 16.86 10.73
CA PRO A 170 -26.14 15.91 11.39
C PRO A 170 -25.50 16.53 12.64
N THR A 171 -25.59 15.82 13.76
CA THR A 171 -25.07 16.29 15.06
C THR A 171 -24.00 15.33 15.54
N VAL A 172 -22.83 15.87 15.90
CA VAL A 172 -21.68 15.10 16.37
C VAL A 172 -21.72 15.01 17.90
N TYR A 173 -21.56 13.80 18.41
CA TYR A 173 -21.49 13.47 19.82
C TYR A 173 -20.13 12.84 20.14
N THR A 174 -19.47 13.40 21.15
CA THR A 174 -18.22 12.88 21.69
C THR A 174 -18.48 12.19 23.02
N PHE A 175 -17.81 11.05 23.25
CA PHE A 175 -17.81 10.40 24.56
C PHE A 175 -17.25 11.33 25.64
N ALA A 176 -17.54 11.05 26.91
CA ALA A 176 -16.89 11.76 28.01
C ALA A 176 -15.36 11.56 27.95
N GLU A 177 -14.56 12.57 28.31
CA GLU A 177 -13.09 12.53 28.18
C GLU A 177 -12.43 11.35 28.90
N ASP A 178 -13.04 10.90 29.99
CA ASP A 178 -12.56 9.78 30.78
C ASP A 178 -12.86 8.43 30.11
N SER A 179 -13.82 8.35 29.20
CA SER A 179 -14.21 7.14 28.47
C SER A 179 -13.06 6.60 27.61
N PRO A 180 -12.84 5.27 27.55
CA PRO A 180 -11.86 4.68 26.65
C PRO A 180 -12.21 4.92 25.17
N LEU A 181 -13.46 5.24 24.86
CA LEU A 181 -13.89 5.54 23.49
C LEU A 181 -13.67 7.00 23.09
N PHE A 182 -13.30 7.90 24.01
CA PHE A 182 -13.15 9.32 23.72
C PHE A 182 -12.20 9.58 22.55
N HIS A 183 -10.99 9.00 22.59
CA HIS A 183 -10.00 9.18 21.54
C HIS A 183 -10.21 8.26 20.33
N LEU A 184 -11.14 7.31 20.42
CA LEU A 184 -11.32 6.27 19.41
C LEU A 184 -12.45 6.58 18.44
N ALA A 185 -13.53 7.19 18.91
CA ALA A 185 -14.74 7.33 18.11
C ALA A 185 -15.53 8.59 18.44
N ILE A 186 -16.29 9.04 17.44
CA ILE A 186 -17.38 9.99 17.57
C ILE A 186 -18.66 9.35 17.03
N MET A 187 -19.80 9.70 17.63
CA MET A 187 -21.10 9.30 17.12
C MET A 187 -21.73 10.46 16.35
N ILE A 188 -22.35 10.16 15.22
CA ILE A 188 -22.99 11.15 14.35
C ILE A 188 -24.46 10.76 14.24
N ASP A 189 -25.34 11.56 14.86
CA ASP A 189 -26.79 11.44 14.63
C ASP A 189 -27.13 12.12 13.32
N THR A 190 -27.70 11.38 12.38
CA THR A 190 -28.12 11.93 11.09
C THR A 190 -29.59 12.27 11.10
N PRO A 191 -30.02 13.23 10.26
CA PRO A 191 -31.44 13.48 10.09
C PRO A 191 -32.17 12.22 9.62
N GLY A 192 -33.45 12.12 9.94
CA GLY A 192 -34.29 11.02 9.47
C GLY A 192 -34.54 11.10 7.98
N ALA A 193 -34.40 9.97 7.27
CA ALA A 193 -34.81 9.89 5.87
C ALA A 193 -36.34 9.88 5.73
N GLY A 194 -36.82 10.23 4.53
CA GLY A 194 -38.23 10.13 4.16
C GLY A 194 -39.07 11.34 4.58
N THR A 195 -38.43 12.48 4.84
CA THR A 195 -39.10 13.74 5.18
C THR A 195 -39.09 14.72 4.03
N LEU A 196 -39.87 15.79 4.10
CA LEU A 196 -39.88 16.83 3.06
C LEU A 196 -38.51 17.53 2.94
N LEU A 197 -37.78 17.64 4.05
CA LEU A 197 -36.45 18.24 4.10
C LEU A 197 -35.35 17.26 3.69
N VAL A 198 -35.61 15.95 3.82
CA VAL A 198 -34.63 14.89 3.59
C VAL A 198 -35.22 13.81 2.68
N PRO A 199 -35.22 14.07 1.35
CA PRO A 199 -35.71 13.11 0.37
C PRO A 199 -34.89 11.82 0.36
N GLU A 200 -35.58 10.69 0.20
CA GLU A 200 -34.97 9.36 0.21
C GLU A 200 -33.86 9.18 -0.85
N ASP A 201 -34.05 9.74 -2.05
CA ASP A 201 -33.13 9.54 -3.17
C ASP A 201 -31.79 10.25 -2.98
N THR A 202 -31.79 11.38 -2.29
CA THR A 202 -30.59 12.17 -2.02
C THR A 202 -29.99 11.86 -0.66
N TYR A 203 -30.67 11.08 0.18
CA TYR A 203 -30.31 10.90 1.59
C TYR A 203 -28.88 10.38 1.80
N PRO A 204 -28.43 9.26 1.18
CA PRO A 204 -27.08 8.73 1.43
C PRO A 204 -25.98 9.73 1.09
N ARG A 205 -26.18 10.50 0.01
CA ARG A 205 -25.23 11.54 -0.44
C ARG A 205 -25.26 12.76 0.50
N MET A 206 -26.45 13.20 0.89
CA MET A 206 -26.65 14.37 1.76
C MET A 206 -26.04 14.17 3.15
N ILE A 207 -26.20 12.99 3.74
CA ILE A 207 -25.55 12.68 5.02
C ILE A 207 -24.08 12.29 4.85
N GLY A 208 -23.59 12.12 3.62
CA GLY A 208 -22.20 11.75 3.34
C GLY A 208 -21.81 10.38 3.89
N ILE A 209 -22.71 9.39 3.82
CA ILE A 209 -22.53 8.05 4.43
C ILE A 209 -21.23 7.36 4.03
N ARG A 210 -20.74 7.67 2.83
CA ARG A 210 -19.50 7.15 2.24
C ARG A 210 -18.22 7.51 3.03
N TYR A 211 -18.30 8.51 3.91
CA TYR A 211 -17.19 8.94 4.77
C TYR A 211 -17.26 8.39 6.19
N ALA A 212 -18.35 7.70 6.56
CA ALA A 212 -18.45 7.08 7.87
C ALA A 212 -17.51 5.87 7.96
N THR A 213 -16.86 5.69 9.12
CA THR A 213 -16.09 4.48 9.41
C THR A 213 -17.03 3.31 9.68
N ILE A 214 -18.09 3.57 10.45
CA ILE A 214 -19.11 2.58 10.82
C ILE A 214 -20.47 3.22 10.56
N VAL A 215 -21.36 2.48 9.90
CA VAL A 215 -22.75 2.86 9.71
C VAL A 215 -23.62 1.92 10.54
N LEU A 216 -24.45 2.50 11.41
CA LEU A 216 -25.49 1.79 12.15
C LEU A 216 -26.84 2.15 11.53
N LEU A 217 -27.43 1.21 10.80
CA LEU A 217 -28.77 1.36 10.24
C LEU A 217 -29.82 1.03 11.31
N VAL A 218 -30.61 2.03 11.71
CA VAL A 218 -31.66 1.91 12.73
C VAL A 218 -33.02 1.83 12.06
N VAL A 219 -33.62 0.64 12.13
CA VAL A 219 -34.93 0.32 11.56
C VAL A 219 -35.93 0.13 12.70
N ALA A 220 -37.14 0.65 12.54
CA ALA A 220 -38.26 0.42 13.45
C ALA A 220 -39.41 -0.29 12.73
N GLU A 221 -40.04 -1.24 13.41
CA GLU A 221 -41.15 -2.09 12.94
C GLU A 221 -40.82 -2.99 11.74
N ARG A 222 -40.52 -2.41 10.58
CA ARG A 222 -40.32 -3.10 9.29
C ARG A 222 -39.34 -2.35 8.40
N LEU A 223 -38.66 -3.11 7.53
CA LEU A 223 -37.81 -2.54 6.48
C LEU A 223 -38.64 -1.70 5.49
N ARG A 224 -38.07 -0.59 5.05
CA ARG A 224 -38.61 0.31 4.03
C ARG A 224 -37.64 0.40 2.85
N ALA A 225 -38.11 0.89 1.71
CA ALA A 225 -37.33 0.98 0.48
C ALA A 225 -35.99 1.72 0.66
N ILE A 226 -35.99 2.79 1.45
CA ILE A 226 -34.79 3.57 1.79
C ILE A 226 -33.74 2.79 2.59
N ASP A 227 -34.13 1.81 3.40
CA ASP A 227 -33.19 0.99 4.16
C ASP A 227 -32.30 0.17 3.20
N HIS A 228 -32.87 -0.25 2.05
CA HIS A 228 -32.15 -0.92 0.96
C HIS A 228 -31.27 0.02 0.12
N LYS A 229 -31.44 1.34 0.23
CA LYS A 229 -30.57 2.33 -0.43
C LYS A 229 -29.36 2.70 0.43
N ILE A 230 -29.42 2.42 1.73
CA ILE A 230 -28.37 2.73 2.70
C ILE A 230 -27.30 1.63 2.75
N TYR A 231 -27.65 0.38 2.40
CA TYR A 231 -26.75 -0.79 2.29
C TYR A 231 -26.47 -1.14 0.82
#